data_AF-A0A8T4U0Z4-F1
#
_entry.id   AF-A0A8T4U0Z4-F1
#
_cell.length_a   1.000
_cell.length_b   1.000
_cell.length_c   1.000
_cell.angle_alpha   90.00
_cell.angle_beta   90.00
_cell.angle_gamma   90.00
#
_symmetry.space_group_name_H-M   'P 1'
#
loop_
_entity.id
_entity.type
_entity.pdbx_description
1 polymer ?
#
loop_
_entity_poly.entity_id
_entity_poly.type
_entity_poly.pdbx_seq_one_letter_code
_entity_poly.pdbx_strand_id
1 'polypeptide(L)'
;MASSLQNAIQFFQELGLFDVVLPFILVFALVYAVLEKTMILGKDQISGRDVGNKNLNAAISFVIAMLVIASSQIVGVINEALPNLVLLMVVSLMFLLLLGIFLGTGEFNFAD
;
A
#
# COMPACT_ATOMS: atom_id res chain seq x y z
N MET A 1 14.42 30.38 10.43
CA MET A 1 14.65 29.32 11.42
C MET A 1 13.85 28.13 10.94
N ALA A 2 14.50 27.04 10.52
CA ALA A 2 13.77 25.82 10.17
C ALA A 2 12.98 25.36 11.41
N SER A 3 11.72 24.98 11.23
CA SER A 3 10.92 24.45 12.33
C SER A 3 11.53 23.13 12.81
N SER A 4 11.38 22.80 14.09
CA SER A 4 11.88 21.53 14.64
C SER A 4 11.36 20.30 13.87
N LEU A 5 10.16 20.41 13.30
CA LEU A 5 9.56 19.39 12.44
C LEU A 5 10.32 19.24 11.12
N GLN A 6 10.67 20.35 10.46
CA GLN A 6 11.43 20.33 9.21
C GLN A 6 12.78 19.63 9.39
N ASN A 7 13.47 19.91 10.50
CA ASN A 7 14.74 19.25 10.82
C ASN A 7 14.56 17.72 11.03
N ALA A 8 13.47 17.30 11.67
CA ALA A 8 13.17 15.87 11.85
C ALA A 8 12.86 15.17 10.52
N ILE A 9 12.10 15.82 9.63
CA ILE A 9 11.80 15.28 8.29
C ILE A 9 13.10 15.16 7.47
N GLN A 10 13.94 16.19 7.50
CA GLN A 10 15.21 16.19 6.79
C GLN A 10 16.13 15.07 7.31
N PHE A 11 16.19 14.87 8.63
CA PHE A 11 16.91 13.73 9.21
C PHE A 11 16.41 12.38 8.69
N PHE A 12 15.09 12.16 8.62
CA PHE A 12 14.54 10.93 8.06
C PHE A 12 14.81 10.76 6.57
N GLN A 13 14.85 11.85 5.82
CA GLN A 13 15.21 11.83 4.41
C GLN A 13 16.69 11.45 4.22
N GLU A 14 17.60 12.03 5.02
CA GLU A 14 19.03 11.70 4.99
C GLU A 14 19.31 10.26 5.43
N LEU A 15 18.49 9.70 6.34
CA LEU A 15 18.53 8.28 6.70
C LEU A 15 18.00 7.34 5.60
N GLY A 16 17.36 7.87 4.55
CA GLY A 16 16.74 7.07 3.49
C GLY A 16 15.41 6.43 3.89
N LEU A 17 14.71 6.96 4.91
CA LEU A 17 13.41 6.41 5.35
C LEU A 17 12.39 6.41 4.20
N PHE A 18 12.29 7.54 3.49
CA PHE A 18 11.31 7.70 2.41
C PHE A 18 11.72 6.94 1.15
N ASP A 19 13.01 6.96 0.82
CA ASP A 19 13.49 6.37 -0.42
C ASP A 19 13.69 4.85 -0.33
N VAL A 20 13.89 4.28 0.85
CA VAL A 20 14.23 2.86 1.03
C VAL A 20 13.19 2.13 1.87
N VAL A 21 12.91 2.64 3.08
CA VAL A 21 12.08 1.93 4.06
C VAL A 21 10.60 1.95 3.65
N LEU A 22 10.09 3.08 3.16
CA LEU A 22 8.71 3.18 2.68
C LEU A 22 8.40 2.20 1.52
N PRO A 23 9.16 2.20 0.40
CA PRO A 23 8.92 1.26 -0.69
C PRO A 23 9.11 -0.19 -0.25
N PHE A 24 10.04 -0.46 0.68
CA PHE A 24 10.26 -1.79 1.23
C PHE A 24 9.00 -2.32 1.93
N ILE A 25 8.46 -1.54 2.86
CA ILE A 25 7.27 -1.92 3.63
C ILE A 25 6.08 -2.10 2.70
N LEU A 26 5.93 -1.22 1.70
CA LEU A 26 4.85 -1.28 0.73
C LEU A 26 4.90 -2.58 -0.08
N VAL A 27 6.05 -2.91 -0.66
CA VAL A 27 6.22 -4.13 -1.46
C VAL A 27 6.07 -5.37 -0.58
N PHE A 28 6.71 -5.39 0.59
CA PHE A 28 6.59 -6.49 1.54
C PHE A 28 5.12 -6.77 1.90
N ALA A 29 4.39 -5.74 2.29
CA ALA A 29 3.00 -5.86 2.71
C ALA A 29 2.08 -6.31 1.56
N LEU A 30 2.27 -5.76 0.36
CA LEU A 30 1.46 -6.14 -0.81
C LEU A 30 1.71 -7.59 -1.22
N VAL A 31 2.98 -8.01 -1.33
CA VAL A 31 3.33 -9.38 -1.69
C VAL A 31 2.83 -10.34 -0.61
N TYR A 32 3.02 -10.00 0.67
CA TYR A 32 2.53 -10.81 1.78
C TYR A 32 1.00 -10.96 1.74
N ALA A 33 0.27 -9.86 1.55
CA ALA A 33 -1.18 -9.89 1.47
C ALA A 33 -1.69 -10.72 0.28
N VAL A 34 -1.01 -10.64 -0.87
CA VAL A 34 -1.34 -11.46 -2.05
C VAL A 34 -1.10 -12.94 -1.77
N LEU A 35 0.06 -13.31 -1.20
CA LEU A 35 0.38 -14.70 -0.88
C LEU A 35 -0.56 -15.27 0.19
N GLU A 36 -0.90 -14.48 1.21
CA GLU A 36 -1.84 -14.87 2.25
C GLU A 36 -3.26 -15.08 1.70
N LYS A 37 -3.73 -14.17 0.84
CA LYS A 37 -5.08 -14.26 0.24
C LYS A 37 -5.21 -15.39 -0.77
N THR A 38 -4.13 -15.70 -1.48
CA THR A 38 -4.11 -16.77 -2.50
C THR A 38 -3.81 -18.15 -1.93
N MET A 39 -3.20 -18.24 -0.74
CA MET A 39 -2.80 -19.50 -0.09
C MET A 39 -1.92 -20.40 -0.99
N ILE A 40 -1.16 -19.79 -1.92
CA ILE A 40 -0.42 -20.52 -2.96
C ILE A 40 0.76 -21.34 -2.39
N LEU A 41 1.30 -20.91 -1.25
CA LEU A 41 2.46 -21.52 -0.59
C LEU A 41 2.06 -22.60 0.43
N GLY A 42 0.79 -23.01 0.41
CA GLY A 42 0.25 -24.01 1.31
C GLY A 42 -0.74 -23.42 2.31
N LYS A 43 -1.50 -24.35 2.91
CA LYS A 43 -2.53 -24.07 3.89
C LYS A 43 -2.12 -24.67 5.23
N ASP A 44 -2.33 -23.90 6.28
CA ASP A 44 -2.24 -24.34 7.67
C ASP A 44 -3.66 -24.41 8.26
N GLN A 45 -3.88 -25.28 9.23
CA GLN A 45 -5.17 -25.41 9.90
C GLN A 45 -5.09 -24.84 11.31
N ILE A 46 -5.55 -23.60 11.46
CA ILE A 46 -5.69 -22.98 12.77
C ILE A 46 -7.18 -22.95 13.12
N SER A 47 -7.55 -23.70 14.17
CA SER A 47 -8.93 -23.75 14.67
C SER A 47 -9.97 -24.18 13.61
N GLY A 48 -9.64 -25.20 12.81
CA GLY A 48 -10.54 -25.77 11.80
C GLY A 48 -10.79 -24.89 10.56
N ARG A 49 -10.00 -23.82 10.36
CA ARG A 49 -10.02 -22.97 9.17
C ARG A 49 -8.70 -23.03 8.44
N ASP A 50 -8.76 -23.17 7.11
CA ASP A 50 -7.61 -23.03 6.22
C ASP A 50 -7.11 -21.57 6.29
N VAL A 51 -5.86 -21.39 6.68
CA VAL A 51 -5.14 -20.12 6.63
C VAL A 51 -3.86 -20.29 5.81
N GLY A 52 -3.32 -19.22 5.24
CA GLY A 52 -2.03 -19.29 4.56
C GLY A 52 -0.90 -19.64 5.52
N ASN A 53 0.15 -20.31 5.03
CA ASN A 53 1.36 -20.52 5.82
C ASN A 53 2.09 -19.18 6.04
N LYS A 54 1.77 -18.50 7.14
CA LYS A 54 2.24 -17.15 7.47
C LYS A 54 3.76 -17.05 7.53
N ASN A 55 4.44 -18.07 8.04
CA ASN A 55 5.89 -18.06 8.19
C ASN A 55 6.57 -18.06 6.81
N LEU A 56 6.06 -18.89 5.89
CA LEU A 56 6.59 -18.97 4.53
C LEU A 56 6.22 -17.74 3.70
N ASN A 57 4.99 -17.25 3.84
CA ASN A 57 4.53 -16.01 3.21
C ASN A 57 5.40 -14.81 3.65
N ALA A 58 5.72 -14.70 4.94
CA ALA A 58 6.59 -13.65 5.47
C ALA A 58 8.01 -13.74 4.91
N ALA A 59 8.62 -14.93 4.94
CA ALA A 59 9.97 -15.13 4.44
C ALA A 59 10.10 -14.79 2.95
N ILE A 60 9.17 -15.25 2.11
CA ILE A 60 9.21 -15.01 0.67
C ILE A 60 8.95 -13.54 0.34
N SER A 61 7.96 -12.92 0.99
CA SER A 61 7.66 -11.50 0.79
C SER A 61 8.83 -10.62 1.20
N PHE A 62 9.53 -10.98 2.29
CA PHE A 62 10.73 -10.27 2.75
C PHE A 62 11.85 -10.34 1.71
N VAL A 63 12.14 -11.53 1.18
CA VAL A 63 13.16 -11.70 0.13
C VAL A 63 12.80 -10.88 -1.12
N ILE A 64 11.54 -10.94 -1.57
CA ILE A 64 11.08 -10.17 -2.73
C ILE A 64 11.23 -8.66 -2.49
N ALA A 65 10.80 -8.18 -1.32
CA ALA A 65 10.94 -6.77 -0.97
C ALA A 65 12.41 -6.33 -0.93
N MET A 66 13.30 -7.14 -0.34
CA MET A 66 14.74 -6.86 -0.33
C MET A 66 15.34 -6.81 -1.75
N LEU A 67 14.92 -7.71 -2.64
CA LEU A 67 15.36 -7.71 -4.04
C LEU A 67 14.91 -6.45 -4.79
N VAL A 68 13.71 -5.97 -4.50
CA VAL A 68 13.17 -4.73 -5.10
C VAL A 68 13.98 -3.52 -4.65
N ILE A 69 14.31 -3.44 -3.36
CA ILE A 69 15.12 -2.34 -2.81
C ILE A 69 16.56 -2.35 -3.34
N ALA A 70 17.11 -3.52 -3.66
CA ALA A 70 18.44 -3.61 -4.24
C ALA A 70 18.55 -2.90 -5.61
N SER A 71 17.43 -2.62 -6.28
CA SER A 71 17.39 -1.89 -7.55
C SER A 71 16.94 -0.44 -7.37
N SER A 72 17.90 0.50 -7.44
CA SER A 72 17.60 1.94 -7.37
C SER A 72 16.62 2.41 -8.46
N GLN A 73 16.62 1.77 -9.63
CA GLN A 73 15.69 2.11 -10.71
C GLN A 73 14.24 1.75 -10.36
N ILE A 74 14.02 0.57 -9.75
CA ILE A 74 12.66 0.15 -9.37
C ILE A 74 12.15 1.02 -8.22
N VAL A 75 13.01 1.28 -7.24
CA VAL A 75 12.71 2.20 -6.13
C VAL A 75 12.32 3.59 -6.63
N GLY A 76 13.07 4.14 -7.59
CA GLY A 76 12.76 5.43 -8.21
C GLY A 76 11.37 5.44 -8.87
N VAL A 77 11.04 4.41 -9.65
CA VAL A 77 9.71 4.27 -10.27
C VAL A 77 8.61 4.20 -9.22
N ILE A 78 8.80 3.47 -8.12
CA ILE A 78 7.83 3.39 -7.02
C ILE A 78 7.63 4.78 -6.38
N ASN A 79 8.71 5.50 -6.09
CA ASN A 79 8.64 6.82 -5.47
C ASN A 79 7.97 7.88 -6.37
N GLU A 80 8.12 7.76 -7.69
CA GLU A 80 7.41 8.61 -8.66
C GLU A 80 5.94 8.20 -8.84
N ALA A 81 5.65 6.90 -8.80
CA ALA A 81 4.30 6.37 -9.02
C ALA A 81 3.38 6.53 -7.79
N LEU A 82 3.91 6.36 -6.57
CA LEU A 82 3.12 6.37 -5.35
C LEU A 82 2.31 7.65 -5.13
N PRO A 83 2.89 8.87 -5.26
CA PRO A 83 2.12 10.10 -5.12
C PRO A 83 0.99 10.20 -6.14
N ASN A 84 1.22 9.76 -7.38
CA ASN A 84 0.21 9.78 -8.44
C ASN A 84 -0.94 8.81 -8.15
N LEU A 85 -0.64 7.61 -7.63
CA LEU A 85 -1.66 6.64 -7.23
C LEU A 85 -2.49 7.15 -6.05
N VAL A 86 -1.86 7.77 -5.05
CA VAL A 86 -2.56 8.37 -3.90
C VAL A 86 -3.43 9.53 -4.35
N LEU A 87 -2.91 10.41 -5.22
CA LEU A 87 -3.68 11.51 -5.78
C LEU A 87 -4.91 11.00 -6.54
N LEU A 88 -4.73 9.98 -7.40
CA LEU A 88 -5.82 9.35 -8.13
C LEU A 88 -6.86 8.74 -7.19
N MET A 89 -6.41 8.08 -6.11
CA MET A 89 -7.31 7.53 -5.09
C MET A 89 -8.13 8.65 -4.42
N VAL A 90 -7.49 9.76 -4.01
CA VAL A 90 -8.18 10.90 -3.41
C VAL A 90 -9.20 11.50 -4.39
N VAL A 91 -8.82 11.70 -5.65
CA VAL A 91 -9.73 12.19 -6.69
C VAL A 91 -10.92 11.23 -6.87
N SER A 92 -10.68 9.92 -6.90
CA SER A 92 -11.74 8.92 -7.02
C SER A 92 -12.69 8.93 -5.83
N LEU A 93 -12.18 9.13 -4.61
CA LEU A 93 -12.99 9.25 -3.40
C LEU A 93 -13.82 10.53 -3.42
N MET A 94 -13.24 11.66 -3.83
CA MET A 94 -13.97 12.92 -4.00
C MET A 94 -15.08 12.78 -5.05
N PHE A 95 -14.81 12.07 -6.16
CA PHE A 95 -15.81 11.79 -7.17
C PHE A 95 -16.96 10.91 -6.63
N LEU A 96 -16.64 9.84 -5.89
CA LEU A 96 -17.67 8.99 -5.25
C LEU A 96 -18.48 9.75 -4.20
N LEU A 97 -17.88 10.69 -3.46
CA LEU A 97 -18.60 11.55 -2.51
C LEU A 97 -19.59 12.47 -3.23
N LEU A 98 -19.20 13.06 -4.36
CA LEU A 98 -20.12 13.85 -5.19
C LEU A 98 -21.29 12.97 -5.68
N LEU A 99 -21.01 11.79 -6.24
CA LEU A 99 -22.07 10.86 -6.65
C LEU A 99 -22.97 10.47 -5.48
N GLY A 100 -22.41 10.21 -4.29
CA GLY A 100 -23.17 9.90 -3.09
C GLY A 100 -24.09 11.03 -2.62
N ILE A 101 -23.65 12.29 -2.75
CA ILE A 101 -24.49 13.45 -2.42
C ILE A 101 -25.66 13.58 -3.40
N PHE A 102 -25.42 13.38 -4.70
CA PHE A 102 -26.48 13.50 -5.72
C PHE A 102 -27.41 12.27 -5.80
N LEU A 103 -26.93 11.07 -5.49
CA LEU A 103 -27.72 9.83 -5.51
C LEU A 103 -28.37 9.51 -4.16
N GLY A 104 -27.86 10.07 -3.06
CA GLY A 104 -28.33 9.83 -1.70
C GLY A 104 -29.57 10.65 -1.31
N THR A 105 -29.86 11.74 -2.01
CA THR A 105 -31.18 12.37 -1.96
C THR A 105 -32.06 11.67 -2.99
N GLY A 106 -33.09 10.95 -2.54
CA GLY A 106 -34.07 10.25 -3.40
C GLY A 106 -34.91 11.18 -4.30
N GLU A 107 -34.42 12.35 -4.66
CA GLU A 107 -35.02 13.33 -5.57
C GLU A 107 -34.75 13.02 -7.05
N PHE A 108 -33.82 12.09 -7.34
CA PHE A 108 -33.62 11.52 -8.68
C PHE A 108 -34.26 10.14 -8.82
N ASN A 109 -35.46 9.96 -8.27
CA ASN A 109 -36.33 8.85 -8.67
C ASN A 109 -36.91 9.22 -10.04
N PHE A 110 -36.15 8.95 -11.12
CA PHE A 110 -36.65 9.06 -12.50
C PHE A 110 -37.65 7.95 -12.87
N ALA A 111 -38.21 7.28 -11.86
CA ALA A 111 -39.39 6.45 -11.99
C ALA A 111 -40.57 7.26 -11.46
N ASP A 112 -41.29 7.90 -12.38
CA ASP A 112 -42.76 7.91 -12.29
C ASP A 112 -43.29 6.52 -11.93
#